data_AF-A0A1F2SBY8-F1
#
_entry.id   AF-A0A1F2SBY8-F1
#
_cell.length_a   1.000
_cell.length_b   1.000
_cell.length_c   1.000
_cell.angle_alpha   90.00
_cell.angle_beta   90.00
_cell.angle_gamma   90.00
#
_symmetry.space_group_name_H-M   'P 1'
#
loop_
_entity.id
_entity.type
_entity.pdbx_description
1 polymer ?
#
loop_
_entity_poly.entity_id
_entity_poly.type
_entity_poly.pdbx_seq_one_letter_code
_entity_poly.pdbx_strand_id
1 'polypeptide(L)'
;MDQHLDYLGRGTIAAALFDLGIYPAAVPASDARVRGEIYRMAHPAIVLPALDEFEGCRSGEPESSLYTRELTPVTLEGGPVVDAWAYFYNAPLGRAARILSGDYLQYLQSR
;
A
#
# COMPACT_ATOMS: atom_id res chain seq x y z
N MET A 1 -10.77 -14.37 -2.53
CA MET A 1 -9.91 -13.22 -2.88
C MET A 1 -8.73 -13.69 -3.73
N ASP A 2 -7.99 -14.71 -3.28
CA ASP A 2 -6.77 -15.19 -3.97
C ASP A 2 -6.98 -15.72 -5.39
N GLN A 3 -8.16 -16.28 -5.73
CA GLN A 3 -8.46 -16.76 -7.08
C GLN A 3 -8.71 -15.65 -8.12
N HIS A 4 -8.65 -14.38 -7.71
CA HIS A 4 -8.84 -13.21 -8.58
C HIS A 4 -7.63 -12.29 -8.62
N LEU A 5 -6.50 -12.72 -8.03
CA LEU A 5 -5.26 -11.96 -7.93
C LEU A 5 -4.13 -12.73 -8.61
N ASP A 6 -3.69 -12.24 -9.76
CA ASP A 6 -2.52 -12.78 -10.45
C ASP A 6 -1.28 -11.99 -10.03
N TYR A 7 -0.31 -12.65 -9.40
CA TYR A 7 0.97 -12.03 -9.05
C TYR A 7 1.71 -11.57 -10.32
N LEU A 8 2.01 -10.27 -10.41
CA LEU A 8 2.74 -9.69 -11.54
C LEU A 8 4.24 -9.52 -11.25
N GLY A 9 4.63 -9.39 -9.99
CA GLY A 9 6.02 -9.13 -9.62
C GLY A 9 6.15 -8.17 -8.45
N ARG A 10 7.40 -7.77 -8.18
CA ARG A 10 7.74 -6.74 -7.20
C ARG A 10 7.90 -5.38 -7.87
N GLY A 11 7.72 -4.34 -7.07
CA GLY A 11 7.94 -2.98 -7.51
C GLY A 11 7.93 -2.00 -6.35
N THR A 12 8.03 -0.73 -6.72
CA THR A 12 8.17 0.37 -5.77
C THR A 12 7.24 1.52 -6.07
N ILE A 13 6.75 2.15 -5.00
CA ILE A 13 5.95 3.38 -5.06
C ILE A 13 6.67 4.52 -4.35
N ALA A 14 6.35 5.75 -4.73
CA ALA A 14 6.81 6.97 -4.07
C ALA A 14 6.05 7.21 -2.76
N ALA A 15 6.52 6.58 -1.69
CA ALA A 15 5.91 6.66 -0.37
C ALA A 15 6.96 6.48 0.74
N ALA A 16 6.62 6.94 1.94
CA ALA A 16 7.31 6.66 3.17
C ALA A 16 6.53 5.59 3.94
N LEU A 17 7.26 4.63 4.52
CA LEU A 17 6.68 3.55 5.31
C LEU A 17 6.88 3.84 6.81
N PHE A 18 5.85 3.55 7.60
CA PHE A 18 5.85 3.74 9.05
C PHE A 18 5.39 2.46 9.75
N ASP A 19 5.97 2.18 10.92
CA ASP A 19 5.56 1.11 11.79
C ASP A 19 4.50 1.61 12.79
N LEU A 20 3.27 1.10 12.69
CA LEU A 20 2.21 1.34 13.68
C LEU A 20 2.21 0.28 14.80
N GLY A 21 3.23 -0.59 14.83
CA GLY A 21 3.46 -1.59 15.86
C GLY A 21 2.92 -2.97 15.48
N ILE A 22 1.68 -3.02 14.99
CA ILE A 22 1.00 -4.25 14.55
C ILE A 22 0.86 -4.38 13.03
N TYR A 23 0.93 -3.26 12.30
CA TYR A 23 0.89 -3.22 10.83
C TYR A 23 1.65 -1.99 10.31
N PRO A 24 2.07 -2.00 9.03
CA PRO A 24 2.70 -0.85 8.42
C PRO A 24 1.68 0.18 7.92
N ALA A 25 2.10 1.44 7.83
CA ALA A 25 1.39 2.50 7.13
C ALA A 25 2.27 3.10 6.03
N ALA A 26 1.79 3.07 4.80
CA ALA A 26 2.39 3.81 3.70
C ALA A 26 1.74 5.20 3.61
N VAL A 27 2.55 6.24 3.41
CA VAL A 27 2.11 7.62 3.18
C VAL A 27 2.80 8.17 1.95
N PRO A 28 2.09 8.85 1.02
CA PRO A 28 2.70 9.41 -0.19
C PRO A 28 3.88 10.33 0.17
N ALA A 29 5.03 10.10 -0.47
CA ALA A 29 6.25 10.85 -0.20
C ALA A 29 7.17 10.80 -1.41
N SER A 30 7.66 11.96 -1.83
CA SER A 30 8.55 12.08 -2.99
C SER A 30 10.00 11.68 -2.67
N ASP A 31 10.41 11.77 -1.41
CA ASP A 31 11.77 11.54 -0.90
C ASP A 31 12.08 10.08 -0.53
N ALA A 32 11.08 9.19 -0.59
CA ALA A 32 11.21 7.79 -0.22
C ALA A 32 10.53 6.85 -1.20
N ARG A 33 10.85 5.56 -1.06
CA ARG A 33 10.25 4.49 -1.83
C ARG A 33 9.83 3.35 -0.90
N VAL A 34 8.65 2.77 -1.14
CA VAL A 34 8.18 1.56 -0.48
C VAL A 34 8.21 0.42 -1.48
N ARG A 35 8.75 -0.72 -1.06
CA ARG A 35 8.78 -1.97 -1.81
C ARG A 35 7.57 -2.81 -1.48
N GLY A 36 6.97 -3.40 -2.51
CA GLY A 36 5.82 -4.27 -2.37
C GLY A 36 5.65 -5.22 -3.55
N GLU A 37 4.57 -5.97 -3.47
CA GLU A 37 4.14 -6.93 -4.48
C GLU A 37 2.95 -6.36 -5.25
N ILE A 38 2.95 -6.56 -6.57
CA ILE A 38 1.92 -6.08 -7.46
C ILE A 38 1.10 -7.29 -7.90
N TYR A 39 -0.21 -7.15 -7.75
CA TYR A 39 -1.19 -8.15 -8.19
C TYR A 39 -2.14 -7.54 -9.22
N ARG A 40 -2.39 -8.27 -10.31
CA ARG A 40 -3.44 -7.94 -11.25
C ARG A 40 -4.76 -8.51 -10.73
N MET A 41 -5.76 -7.65 -10.66
CA MET A 41 -7.13 -8.07 -10.33
C MET A 41 -7.86 -8.50 -11.59
N ALA A 42 -8.33 -9.75 -11.64
CA ALA A 42 -9.21 -10.23 -12.72
C ALA A 42 -10.60 -9.56 -12.68
N HIS A 43 -11.11 -9.31 -11.47
CA HIS A 43 -12.40 -8.68 -11.23
C HIS A 43 -12.30 -7.55 -10.19
N PRO A 44 -11.82 -6.35 -10.57
CA PRO A 44 -11.64 -5.25 -9.62
C PRO A 44 -12.94 -4.85 -8.92
N ALA A 45 -14.09 -4.94 -9.59
CA ALA A 45 -15.40 -4.64 -8.98
C ALA A 45 -15.78 -5.57 -7.82
N ILE A 46 -15.17 -6.76 -7.71
CA ILE A 46 -15.39 -7.71 -6.62
C ILE A 46 -14.27 -7.60 -5.58
N VAL A 47 -13.03 -7.46 -6.04
CA VAL A 47 -11.84 -7.43 -5.15
C VAL A 47 -11.75 -6.11 -4.39
N LEU A 48 -12.00 -4.97 -5.05
CA LEU A 48 -11.85 -3.66 -4.45
C LEU A 48 -12.78 -3.42 -3.26
N PRO A 49 -14.09 -3.74 -3.31
CA PRO A 49 -14.96 -3.59 -2.13
C PRO A 49 -14.54 -4.46 -0.94
N ALA A 50 -14.04 -5.68 -1.20
CA ALA A 50 -13.56 -6.56 -0.14
C ALA A 50 -12.28 -6.03 0.52
N LEU A 51 -11.36 -5.45 -0.26
CA LEU A 51 -10.18 -4.76 0.25
C LEU A 51 -10.55 -3.46 0.97
N ASP A 52 -11.50 -2.69 0.44
CA ASP A 52 -12.00 -1.47 1.07
C ASP A 52 -12.56 -1.77 2.47
N GLU A 53 -13.34 -2.85 2.60
CA GLU A 53 -13.87 -3.32 3.88
C GLU A 53 -12.76 -3.76 4.85
N PHE A 54 -11.76 -4.49 4.35
CA PHE A 54 -10.62 -4.98 5.14
C PHE A 54 -9.73 -3.83 5.66
N GLU A 55 -9.41 -2.87 4.81
CA GLU A 55 -8.55 -1.70 5.12
C GLU A 55 -9.33 -0.60 5.85
N GLY A 56 -10.65 -0.71 5.97
CA GLY A 56 -11.49 0.34 6.55
C GLY A 56 -11.56 1.61 5.70
N CYS A 57 -11.42 1.45 4.38
CA CYS A 57 -11.61 2.51 3.39
C CYS A 57 -13.12 2.69 3.12
N ARG A 58 -13.70 3.79 3.58
CA ARG A 58 -15.11 4.11 3.35
C ARG A 58 -15.24 4.99 2.11
N SER A 59 -15.66 4.39 0.99
CA SER A 59 -15.87 5.09 -0.29
C SER A 59 -16.83 6.29 -0.23
N GLY A 60 -17.69 6.39 0.79
CA GLY A 60 -18.59 7.54 0.99
C GLY A 60 -17.99 8.68 1.83
N GLU A 61 -16.93 8.42 2.60
CA GLU A 61 -16.33 9.38 3.54
C GLU A 61 -14.80 9.20 3.60
N PRO A 62 -14.08 9.59 2.54
CA PRO A 62 -12.62 9.41 2.47
C PRO A 62 -11.87 10.16 3.58
N GLU A 63 -12.39 11.30 4.05
CA GLU A 63 -11.80 12.07 5.16
C GLU A 63 -11.93 11.38 6.53
N SER A 64 -12.94 10.53 6.70
CA SER A 64 -13.18 9.73 7.92
C SER A 64 -12.66 8.29 7.80
N SER A 65 -11.99 7.98 6.69
CA SER A 65 -11.42 6.65 6.43
C SER A 65 -10.01 6.55 7.00
N LEU A 66 -9.69 5.39 7.58
CA LEU A 66 -8.34 5.11 8.09
C LEU A 66 -7.31 5.06 6.96
N TYR A 67 -7.75 4.55 5.81
CA TYR A 67 -6.97 4.49 4.59
C TYR A 67 -7.75 5.10 3.43
N THR A 68 -7.03 5.72 2.51
CA THR A 68 -7.57 6.22 1.24
C THR A 68 -6.95 5.43 0.09
N ARG A 69 -7.79 5.08 -0.89
CA ARG A 69 -7.33 4.38 -2.08
C ARG A 69 -6.98 5.38 -3.18
N GLU A 70 -5.73 5.34 -3.66
CA GLU A 70 -5.22 6.23 -4.69
C GLU A 70 -4.57 5.43 -5.83
N LEU A 71 -4.79 5.88 -7.07
CA LEU A 71 -4.13 5.30 -8.23
C LEU A 71 -2.69 5.84 -8.28
N THR A 72 -1.73 4.94 -8.06
CA THR A 72 -0.33 5.30 -7.86
C THR A 72 0.55 4.69 -8.94
N PRO A 73 1.50 5.45 -9.51
CA PRO A 73 2.49 4.88 -10.41
C PRO A 73 3.46 3.98 -9.63
N VAL A 74 3.51 2.71 -10.03
CA VAL A 74 4.39 1.69 -9.48
C VAL A 74 5.50 1.40 -10.48
N THR A 75 6.75 1.55 -10.05
CA THR A 75 7.91 1.13 -10.85
C THR A 75 8.20 -0.34 -10.58
N LEU A 76 7.94 -1.21 -11.56
CA LEU A 76 8.23 -2.63 -11.47
C LEU A 76 9.75 -2.88 -11.49
N GLU A 77 10.23 -3.96 -10.88
CA GLU A 77 11.67 -4.30 -10.87
C GLU A 77 12.27 -4.44 -12.28
N GLY A 78 11.44 -4.71 -13.30
CA GLY A 78 11.86 -4.77 -14.71
C GLY A 78 11.99 -3.42 -15.41
N GLY A 79 11.70 -2.30 -14.74
CA GLY A 79 11.75 -0.94 -15.30
C GLY A 79 10.43 -0.31 -15.80
N PRO A 80 9.38 -1.03 -16.22
CA PRO A 80 8.15 -0.37 -16.63
C PRO A 80 7.40 0.21 -15.43
N VAL A 81 6.75 1.34 -15.66
CA VAL A 81 5.83 1.97 -14.69
C VAL A 81 4.41 1.56 -15.05
N VAL A 82 3.66 1.09 -14.06
CA VAL A 82 2.25 0.73 -14.20
C VAL A 82 1.44 1.43 -13.13
N ASP A 83 0.21 1.81 -13.45
CA ASP A 83 -0.71 2.35 -12.44
C ASP A 83 -1.35 1.21 -11.66
N ALA A 84 -1.31 1.30 -10.33
CA ALA A 84 -1.96 0.35 -9.44
C ALA A 84 -2.66 1.09 -8.29
N TRP A 85 -3.72 0.48 -7.77
CA TRP A 85 -4.38 0.98 -6.58
C TRP A 85 -3.52 0.70 -5.34
N ALA A 86 -3.21 1.75 -4.58
CA ALA A 86 -2.53 1.66 -3.30
C ALA A 86 -3.41 2.26 -2.20
N TYR A 87 -3.34 1.69 -1.00
CA TYR A 87 -3.99 2.23 0.20
C TYR A 87 -2.98 3.03 1.00
N PHE A 88 -3.26 4.31 1.19
CA PHE A 88 -2.44 5.21 1.98
C PHE A 88 -3.10 5.52 3.30
N TYR A 89 -2.30 5.58 4.35
CA TYR A 89 -2.79 5.90 5.68
C TYR A 89 -3.19 7.37 5.75
N ASN A 90 -4.44 7.63 6.15
CA ASN A 90 -5.04 8.97 6.20
C ASN A 90 -5.31 9.45 7.64
N ALA A 91 -4.78 8.73 8.64
CA ALA A 91 -4.95 9.07 10.05
C ALA A 91 -3.62 9.59 10.68
N PRO A 92 -3.67 10.20 11.88
CA PRO A 92 -2.48 10.73 12.52
C PRO A 92 -1.47 9.61 12.88
N LEU A 93 -0.28 9.64 12.28
CA LEU A 93 0.80 8.68 12.55
C LEU A 93 1.31 8.72 14.01
N GLY A 94 1.05 9.81 14.75
CA GLY A 94 1.43 9.93 16.15
C GLY A 94 2.95 9.74 16.37
N ARG A 95 3.33 8.65 17.03
CA ARG A 95 4.73 8.28 17.33
C ARG A 95 5.26 7.13 16.46
N ALA A 96 4.61 6.86 15.33
CA ALA A 96 5.02 5.78 14.43
C ALA A 96 6.47 5.97 13.97
N ALA A 97 7.25 4.90 14.06
CA ALA A 97 8.64 4.92 13.62
C ALA A 97 8.70 4.83 12.09
N ARG A 98 9.45 5.74 11.44
CA ARG A 98 9.66 5.68 9.99
C ARG A 98 10.59 4.52 9.66
N ILE A 99 10.16 3.64 8.76
CA ILE A 99 10.95 2.55 8.21
C ILE A 99 11.70 3.08 6.98
N LEU A 100 12.96 3.47 7.18
CA LEU A 100 13.78 4.06 6.12
C LEU A 100 14.12 3.10 4.98
N SER A 101 14.12 1.79 5.23
CA SER A 101 14.34 0.78 4.19
C SER A 101 13.20 0.72 3.16
N GLY A 102 12.01 1.19 3.53
CA GLY A 102 10.80 1.02 2.72
C GLY A 102 10.37 -0.44 2.55
N ASP A 103 10.93 -1.36 3.34
CA ASP A 103 10.65 -2.79 3.30
C ASP A 103 10.22 -3.25 4.70
N TYR A 104 8.92 -3.57 4.82
CA TYR A 104 8.34 -3.97 6.09
C TYR A 104 8.84 -5.35 6.56
N LEU A 105 9.02 -6.30 5.62
CA LEU A 105 9.48 -7.65 5.96
C LEU A 105 10.91 -7.62 6.48
N GLN A 106 11.77 -6.81 5.85
CA GLN A 106 13.13 -6.59 6.34
C GLN A 106 13.13 -5.95 7.73
N TYR A 107 12.24 -4.98 7.97
CA TYR A 107 12.12 -4.32 9.27
C TYR A 107 11.67 -5.28 10.37
N LEU A 108 10.69 -6.16 10.09
CA LEU A 108 10.25 -7.20 11.02
C LEU A 108 11.34 -8.21 11.38
N GLN A 109 12.25 -8.52 10.46
CA GLN A 109 13.39 -9.42 10.74
C GLN A 109 14.48 -8.76 11.59
N SER A 110 14.49 -7.43 11.66
CA SER A 110 15.51 -6.65 12.37
C SER A 110 15.06 -6.20 13.77
N ARG A 111 13.87 -6.62 14.20
CA ARG A 111 13.21 -6.26 15.46
C ARG A 111 13.24 -7.43 16.43
#